data_AF-A0A959F6E1-F1
#
_entry.id   AF-A0A959F6E1-F1
#
_cell.length_a   1.000
_cell.length_b   1.000
_cell.length_c   1.000
_cell.angle_alpha   90.00
_cell.angle_beta   90.00
_cell.angle_gamma   90.00
#
_symmetry.space_group_name_H-M   'P 1'
#
loop_
_entity.id
_entity.type
_entity.pdbx_description
1 polymer ?
#
loop_
_entity_poly.entity_id
_entity_poly.type
_entity_poly.pdbx_seq_one_letter_code
_entity_poly.pdbx_strand_id
1 'polypeptide(L)'
;MQQTRLIPLASFLGADLIVVGLGAVLLLRPDWLSYQAELAGREWSELEPAIQQLWLGQQKMLGSALLAVGALIAVVLYYPFRRGEYWSRWALLLAGSWQAAGALGVLYHQ
;
A
#
# COMPACT_ATOMS: atom_id res chain seq x y z
N MET A 1 -26.87 14.21 14.16
CA MET A 1 -25.59 14.67 13.57
C MET A 1 -24.53 13.56 13.40
N GLN A 2 -24.81 12.27 13.63
CA GLN A 2 -23.80 11.18 13.47
C GLN A 2 -23.72 10.55 12.07
N GLN A 3 -24.79 10.56 11.26
CA GLN A 3 -24.81 9.85 9.96
C GLN A 3 -23.80 10.39 8.92
N THR A 4 -23.47 11.68 8.95
CA THR A 4 -22.62 12.32 7.93
C THR A 4 -21.14 11.91 7.97
N ARG A 5 -20.67 11.24 9.03
CA ARG A 5 -19.26 10.80 9.15
C ARG A 5 -19.04 9.32 8.82
N LEU A 6 -20.12 8.54 8.69
CA LEU A 6 -20.02 7.09 8.46
C LEU A 6 -19.49 6.75 7.06
N ILE A 7 -20.02 7.44 6.04
CA ILE A 7 -19.61 7.24 4.64
C ILE A 7 -18.11 7.49 4.45
N PRO A 8 -17.54 8.67 4.81
CA PRO A 8 -16.12 8.90 4.60
C PRO A 8 -15.24 7.98 5.46
N LEU A 9 -15.66 7.67 6.70
CA LEU A 9 -14.95 6.72 7.55
C LEU A 9 -14.85 5.34 6.88
N ALA A 10 -15.98 4.82 6.37
CA ALA A 10 -16.03 3.53 5.71
C ALA A 10 -15.19 3.51 4.43
N SER A 11 -15.24 4.59 3.63
CA SER A 11 -14.42 4.71 2.41
C SER A 11 -12.92 4.73 2.72
N PHE A 12 -12.48 5.53 3.69
CA PHE A 12 -11.06 5.58 4.06
C PHE A 12 -10.57 4.26 4.66
N LEU A 13 -11.39 3.63 5.50
CA LEU A 13 -11.05 2.35 6.11
C LEU A 13 -11.01 1.22 5.07
N GLY A 14 -11.93 1.21 4.09
CA GLY A 14 -11.89 0.28 2.98
C GLY A 14 -10.63 0.44 2.12
N ALA A 15 -10.27 1.68 1.79
CA ALA A 15 -9.03 1.98 1.06
C ALA A 15 -7.77 1.54 1.84
N ASP A 16 -7.75 1.83 3.15
CA ASP A 16 -6.65 1.45 4.02
C ASP A 16 -6.46 -0.07 4.12
N LEU A 17 -7.56 -0.83 4.22
CA LEU A 17 -7.50 -2.29 4.22
C LEU A 17 -6.92 -2.87 2.92
N ILE A 18 -7.19 -2.25 1.77
CA ILE A 18 -6.58 -2.65 0.50
C ILE A 18 -5.07 -2.42 0.53
N VAL A 19 -4.63 -1.26 1.04
CA VAL A 19 -3.21 -0.90 1.17
C VAL A 19 -2.48 -1.84 2.11
N VAL A 20 -3.06 -2.12 3.28
CA VAL A 20 -2.51 -3.06 4.27
C VAL A 20 -2.47 -4.48 3.69
N GLY A 21 -3.52 -4.91 3.01
CA GLY A 21 -3.57 -6.22 2.34
C GLY A 21 -2.48 -6.37 1.29
N LEU A 22 -2.31 -5.36 0.43
CA LEU A 22 -1.22 -5.34 -0.54
C LEU A 22 0.15 -5.35 0.15
N GLY A 23 0.34 -4.52 1.18
CA GLY A 23 1.57 -4.48 1.97
C GLY A 23 1.94 -5.83 2.56
N ALA A 24 0.97 -6.55 3.11
CA ALA A 24 1.16 -7.91 3.63
C ALA A 24 1.53 -8.91 2.53
N VAL A 25 0.86 -8.85 1.38
CA VAL A 25 1.18 -9.72 0.22
C VAL A 25 2.62 -9.50 -0.24
N LEU A 26 3.07 -8.26 -0.41
CA LEU A 26 4.43 -7.95 -0.85
C LEU A 26 5.49 -8.31 0.20
N LEU A 27 5.16 -8.16 1.48
CA LEU A 27 6.09 -8.48 2.58
C LEU A 27 6.29 -9.98 2.76
N LEU A 28 5.22 -10.77 2.62
CA LEU A 28 5.21 -12.20 2.94
C LEU A 28 5.46 -13.10 1.71
N ARG A 29 5.36 -12.56 0.49
CA ARG A 29 5.63 -13.32 -0.74
C ARG A 29 7.09 -13.80 -0.79
N PRO A 30 7.33 -15.12 -1.00
CA PRO A 30 8.68 -15.67 -1.12
C PRO A 30 9.24 -15.64 -2.55
N ASP A 31 8.40 -15.35 -3.55
CA ASP A 31 8.69 -15.54 -4.98
C ASP A 31 7.86 -14.60 -5.88
N TRP A 32 8.12 -14.66 -7.19
CA TRP A 32 7.36 -13.91 -8.21
C TRP A 32 5.93 -14.43 -8.37
N LEU A 33 5.03 -13.53 -8.76
CA LEU A 33 3.68 -13.90 -9.20
C LEU A 33 3.76 -14.57 -10.58
N SER A 34 2.86 -15.52 -10.87
CA SER A 34 2.85 -16.25 -12.15
C SER A 34 2.82 -15.32 -13.37
N TYR A 35 2.09 -14.21 -13.31
CA TYR A 35 2.08 -13.21 -14.39
C TYR A 35 3.45 -12.54 -14.60
N GLN A 36 4.28 -12.44 -13.56
CA GLN A 36 5.63 -11.87 -13.65
C GLN A 36 6.59 -12.84 -14.34
N ALA A 37 6.43 -14.14 -14.11
CA ALA A 37 7.18 -15.16 -14.84
C ALA A 37 6.83 -15.13 -16.33
N GLU A 38 5.55 -14.98 -16.66
CA GLU A 38 5.07 -14.83 -18.04
C GLU A 38 5.64 -13.57 -18.72
N LEU A 39 5.63 -12.44 -18.02
CA LEU A 39 6.24 -11.18 -18.52
C LEU A 39 7.76 -11.27 -18.67
N ALA A 40 8.44 -11.93 -17.74
CA ALA A 40 9.89 -12.06 -17.75
C ALA A 40 10.39 -13.11 -18.75
N GLY A 41 9.52 -14.01 -19.21
CA GLY A 41 9.85 -15.15 -20.07
C GLY A 41 10.76 -16.18 -19.39
N ARG A 42 10.77 -16.22 -18.06
CA ARG A 42 11.64 -17.08 -17.24
C ARG A 42 11.03 -17.33 -15.87
N GLU A 43 11.27 -18.52 -15.35
CA GLU A 43 10.81 -18.92 -14.03
C GLU A 43 11.62 -18.26 -12.91
N TRP A 44 11.02 -18.11 -11.73
CA TRP A 44 11.69 -17.55 -10.56
C TRP A 44 13.00 -18.29 -10.23
N SER A 45 12.99 -19.62 -10.35
CA SER A 45 14.14 -20.50 -10.11
C SER A 45 15.28 -20.33 -11.13
N GLU A 46 15.02 -19.74 -12.28
CA GLU A 46 16.03 -19.52 -13.33
C GLU A 46 16.82 -18.23 -13.13
N LEU A 47 16.40 -17.39 -12.18
CA LEU A 47 17.11 -16.16 -11.83
C LEU A 47 18.32 -16.45 -10.97
N GLU A 48 19.35 -15.64 -11.16
CA GLU A 48 20.52 -15.65 -10.29
C GLU A 48 20.11 -15.31 -8.83
N PRO A 49 20.64 -16.00 -7.81
CA PRO A 49 20.23 -15.79 -6.41
C PRO A 49 20.36 -14.32 -5.95
N ALA A 50 21.34 -13.58 -6.47
CA ALA A 50 21.49 -12.16 -6.18
C ALA A 50 20.31 -11.32 -6.68
N ILE A 51 19.78 -11.62 -7.87
CA ILE A 51 18.61 -10.95 -8.45
C ILE A 51 17.35 -11.30 -7.66
N GLN A 52 17.20 -12.56 -7.25
CA GLN A 52 16.10 -12.98 -6.39
C GLN A 52 16.10 -12.21 -5.07
N GLN A 53 17.25 -12.12 -4.40
CA GLN A 53 17.39 -11.38 -3.14
C GLN A 53 17.11 -9.89 -3.31
N LEU A 54 17.63 -9.27 -4.37
CA LEU A 54 17.38 -7.86 -4.65
C LEU A 54 15.89 -7.59 -4.88
N TRP A 55 15.21 -8.46 -5.63
CA TRP A 55 13.78 -8.35 -5.86
C TRP A 55 12.97 -8.50 -4.57
N LEU A 56 13.22 -9.58 -3.81
CA LEU A 56 12.55 -9.80 -2.53
C LEU A 56 12.81 -8.67 -1.55
N GLY A 57 14.03 -8.12 -1.53
CA GLY A 57 14.38 -6.96 -0.70
C GLY A 57 13.50 -5.76 -1.03
N GLN A 58 13.33 -5.44 -2.32
CA GLN A 58 12.47 -4.35 -2.76
C GLN A 58 11.00 -4.58 -2.40
N GLN A 59 10.48 -5.79 -2.63
CA GLN A 59 9.09 -6.13 -2.29
C GLN A 59 8.83 -6.04 -0.79
N LYS A 60 9.77 -6.54 0.03
CA LYS A 60 9.69 -6.44 1.49
C LYS A 60 9.76 -4.99 1.98
N MET A 61 10.64 -4.19 1.38
CA MET A 61 10.74 -2.77 1.70
C MET A 61 9.43 -2.04 1.38
N LEU A 62 8.90 -2.22 0.17
CA LEU A 62 7.62 -1.65 -0.24
C LEU A 62 6.47 -2.13 0.65
N GLY A 63 6.38 -3.44 0.90
CA GLY A 63 5.38 -4.03 1.77
C GLY A 63 5.41 -3.46 3.18
N SER A 64 6.60 -3.33 3.77
CA SER A 64 6.78 -2.73 5.10
C SER A 64 6.37 -1.25 5.14
N ALA A 65 6.66 -0.48 4.09
CA ALA A 65 6.25 0.91 3.99
C ALA A 65 4.72 1.06 3.90
N LEU A 66 4.06 0.22 3.11
CA LEU A 66 2.59 0.20 3.01
C LEU A 66 1.94 -0.16 4.36
N LEU A 67 2.49 -1.15 5.08
CA LEU A 67 1.99 -1.50 6.41
C LEU A 67 2.18 -0.37 7.44
N ALA A 68 3.32 0.31 7.40
CA ALA A 68 3.59 1.44 8.29
C ALA A 68 2.64 2.62 8.02
N VAL A 69 2.40 2.94 6.74
CA VAL A 69 1.43 3.97 6.35
C VAL A 69 0.01 3.57 6.75
N GLY A 70 -0.38 2.31 6.55
CA GLY A 70 -1.69 1.83 6.96
C GLY A 70 -1.91 1.90 8.47
N ALA A 71 -0.90 1.55 9.27
CA ALA A 71 -0.95 1.73 10.71
C ALA A 71 -1.14 3.21 11.11
N LEU A 72 -0.45 4.13 10.43
CA LEU A 72 -0.60 5.56 10.65
C LEU A 72 -2.01 6.06 10.30
N ILE A 73 -2.55 5.63 9.15
CA ILE A 73 -3.91 5.96 8.69
C ILE A 73 -4.94 5.42 9.68
N ALA A 74 -4.79 4.19 10.16
CA ALA A 74 -5.65 3.61 11.18
C ALA A 74 -5.67 4.44 12.48
N VAL A 75 -4.51 4.93 12.93
CA VAL A 75 -4.42 5.84 14.10
C VAL A 75 -5.17 7.15 13.84
N VAL A 76 -4.97 7.77 12.67
CA VAL A 76 -5.66 9.02 12.28
C VAL A 76 -7.17 8.82 12.15
N LEU A 77 -7.62 7.70 11.60
CA LEU A 77 -9.04 7.37 11.49
C LEU A 77 -9.68 7.08 12.85
N TYR A 78 -8.96 6.39 13.74
CA TYR A 78 -9.48 5.99 15.03
C TYR A 78 -9.62 7.17 16.00
N TYR A 79 -8.67 8.11 16.01
CA TYR A 79 -8.63 9.18 17.01
C TYR A 79 -9.00 10.56 16.47
N PRO A 80 -8.15 11.30 15.72
CA PRO A 80 -8.43 12.69 15.36
C PRO A 80 -9.60 12.82 14.37
N PHE A 81 -9.81 11.85 13.48
CA PHE A 81 -10.95 11.87 12.56
C PHE A 81 -12.29 11.73 13.29
N ARG A 82 -12.39 10.82 14.27
CA ARG A 82 -13.60 10.65 15.09
C ARG A 82 -13.89 11.88 15.94
N ARG A 83 -12.84 12.55 16.44
CA ARG A 83 -12.93 13.83 17.16
C ARG A 83 -13.35 15.00 16.27
N GLY A 84 -13.32 14.83 14.95
CA GLY A 84 -13.70 15.87 14.00
C GLY A 84 -12.63 16.94 13.82
N GLU A 85 -11.37 16.61 14.13
CA GLU A 85 -10.25 17.53 13.97
C GLU A 85 -10.00 17.79 12.47
N TYR A 86 -10.02 19.06 12.07
CA TYR A 86 -10.05 19.44 10.66
C TYR A 86 -8.79 19.02 9.88
N TRP A 87 -7.63 18.99 10.55
CA TRP A 87 -6.35 18.59 9.95
C TRP A 87 -6.34 17.10 9.55
N SER A 88 -7.10 16.25 10.25
CA SER A 88 -7.15 14.80 9.96
C SER A 88 -7.63 14.52 8.53
N ARG A 89 -8.55 15.35 8.00
CA ARG A 89 -9.05 15.23 6.63
C ARG A 89 -7.95 15.50 5.61
N TRP A 90 -7.15 16.53 5.84
CA TRP A 90 -6.01 16.87 4.99
C TRP A 90 -4.91 15.82 5.09
N ALA A 91 -4.62 15.31 6.29
CA ALA A 91 -3.66 14.22 6.47
C ALA A 91 -4.05 12.97 5.66
N LEU A 92 -5.33 12.57 5.70
CA LEU A 92 -5.84 11.44 4.91
C LEU A 92 -5.77 11.69 3.40
N LEU A 93 -6.16 12.89 2.94
CA LEU A 93 -6.08 13.25 1.53
C LEU A 93 -4.65 13.30 0.99
N LEU A 94 -3.71 13.84 1.77
CA LEU A 94 -2.30 13.91 1.40
C LEU A 94 -1.67 12.51 1.39
N ALA A 95 -1.97 11.68 2.41
CA ALA A 95 -1.51 10.31 2.45
C ALA A 95 -2.01 9.49 1.26
N GLY A 96 -3.29 9.62 0.89
CA GLY A 96 -3.86 8.95 -0.28
C GLY A 96 -3.27 9.48 -1.60
N SER A 97 -3.14 10.79 -1.74
CA SER A 97 -2.55 11.41 -2.95
C SER A 97 -1.09 11.01 -3.16
N TRP A 98 -0.30 10.96 -2.09
CA TRP A 98 1.09 10.51 -2.14
C TRP A 98 1.20 9.06 -2.66
N GLN A 99 0.35 8.17 -2.17
CA GLN A 99 0.30 6.78 -2.62
C GLN A 99 -0.12 6.68 -4.09
N ALA A 100 -1.13 7.45 -4.50
CA ALA A 100 -1.58 7.49 -5.89
C ALA A 100 -0.49 8.03 -6.84
N ALA A 101 0.27 9.04 -6.42
CA ALA A 101 1.38 9.59 -7.20
C ALA A 101 2.48 8.55 -7.44
N GLY A 102 2.80 7.71 -6.44
CA GLY A 102 3.72 6.60 -6.60
C GLY A 102 3.26 5.59 -7.66
N ALA A 103 1.97 5.25 -7.69
CA ALA A 103 1.40 4.37 -8.69
C ALA A 103 1.46 4.97 -10.11
N LEU A 104 1.21 6.27 -10.24
CA LEU A 104 1.29 6.97 -11.53
C LEU A 104 2.73 7.07 -12.04
N GLY A 105 3.72 7.28 -11.17
CA GLY A 105 5.13 7.33 -11.57
C GLY A 105 5.63 6.07 -12.27
N VAL A 106 5.09 4.90 -11.90
CA VAL A 106 5.39 3.61 -12.55
C VAL A 106 4.83 3.56 -13.98
N LEU A 107 3.69 4.20 -14.24
CA LEU A 107 3.04 4.20 -15.56
C LEU A 107 3.70 5.17 -16.57
N TYR A 108 4.36 6.22 -16.09
CA TYR A 108 5.02 7.21 -16.96
C TYR A 108 6.46 6.83 -17.36
N HIS A 109 7.03 5.81 -16.72
CA HIS A 109 8.39 5.33 -16.99
C HIS A 109 8.46 3.98 -17.72
N GLN A 110 7.33 3.45 -18.20
CA GLN A 110 7.28 2.35 -19.18
C GLN A 110 7.16 2.91 -20.59
#